data_AF-Q46LX9-F1
#
_entry.id   AF-Q46LX9-F1
#
_cell.length_a   1.000
_cell.length_b   1.000
_cell.length_c   1.000
_cell.angle_alpha   90.00
_cell.angle_beta   90.00
_cell.angle_gamma   90.00
#
_symmetry.space_group_name_H-M   'P 1'
#
loop_
_entity.id
_entity.type
_entity.pdbx_description
1 polymer ?
#
loop_
_entity_poly.entity_id
_entity_poly.type
_entity_poly.pdbx_seq_one_letter_code
_entity_poly.pdbx_strand_id
1 'polypeptide(L)'
;MTRAQVFQIGFIVFVLGGLGYEMFQLLGFESISAGIAAQSILILIIFAWTASYLFRVFSGNMTFMEQRKRYREAYEKLTDEKIREKFEAMTDDEKNELLKSVEEESIEQT
;
A
#
# COMPACT_ATOMS: atom_id res chain seq x y z
N MET A 1 7.46 -13.03 -1.77
CA MET A 1 8.36 -13.86 -0.95
C MET A 1 8.41 -15.26 -1.52
N THR A 2 9.60 -15.83 -1.69
CA THR A 2 9.78 -17.24 -2.02
C THR A 2 9.79 -18.07 -0.74
N ARG A 3 9.56 -19.39 -0.85
CA ARG A 3 9.62 -20.31 0.30
C ARG A 3 10.98 -20.26 1.01
N ALA A 4 12.07 -20.16 0.24
CA ALA A 4 13.43 -20.05 0.76
C ALA A 4 13.62 -18.78 1.61
N GLN A 5 13.04 -17.65 1.19
CA GLN A 5 13.11 -16.39 1.95
C GLN A 5 12.44 -16.52 3.32
N VAL A 6 11.34 -17.27 3.43
CA VAL A 6 10.67 -17.50 4.72
C VAL A 6 11.58 -18.27 5.68
N PHE A 7 12.24 -19.34 5.20
CA PHE A 7 13.19 -20.09 6.01
C PHE A 7 14.41 -19.26 6.41
N GLN A 8 14.92 -18.42 5.51
CA GLN A 8 16.04 -17.52 5.81
C GLN A 8 15.69 -16.53 6.93
N ILE A 9 14.50 -15.92 6.88
CA ILE A 9 14.04 -15.00 7.93
C ILE A 9 13.91 -15.73 9.26
N GLY A 10 13.28 -16.92 9.27
CA GLY A 10 13.16 -17.74 10.47
C GLY A 10 14.52 -18.10 11.08
N PHE A 11 15.49 -18.46 10.23
CA PHE A 11 16.85 -18.78 10.67
C PHE A 11 17.57 -17.56 11.26
N ILE A 12 17.45 -16.38 10.62
CA ILE A 12 18.03 -15.14 11.14
C ILE A 12 17.43 -14.79 12.51
N VAL A 13 16.10 -14.88 12.66
CA VAL A 13 15.43 -14.61 13.94
C VAL A 13 15.88 -15.60 15.02
N PHE A 14 16.04 -16.88 14.68
CA PHE A 14 16.55 -17.88 15.61
C PHE A 14 17.97 -17.57 16.08
N VAL A 15 18.88 -17.26 15.16
CA VAL A 15 20.27 -16.89 15.48
C VAL A 15 20.31 -15.63 16.36
N LEU A 16 19.52 -14.61 16.01
CA LEU A 16 19.43 -13.38 16.82
C LEU A 16 18.87 -13.64 18.22
N GLY A 17 17.90 -14.55 18.35
CA GLY A 17 17.37 -14.97 19.65
C GLY A 17 18.43 -15.64 20.52
N GLY A 18 19.22 -16.56 19.94
CA GLY A 18 20.34 -17.21 20.62
C GLY A 18 21.42 -16.22 21.05
N LEU A 19 21.81 -15.30 20.17
CA LEU A 19 22.77 -14.23 20.49
C LEU A 19 22.24 -13.28 21.57
N GLY A 20 20.95 -12.94 21.52
CA GLY A 20 20.30 -12.13 22.55
C GLY A 20 20.32 -12.82 23.92
N TYR A 21 20.04 -14.11 23.95
CA TYR A 21 20.15 -14.92 25.16
C TYR A 21 21.56 -14.92 25.77
N GLU A 22 22.58 -15.17 24.95
CA GLU A 22 23.98 -15.10 25.39
C GLU A 22 24.35 -13.70 25.90
N MET A 23 23.90 -12.65 25.21
CA MET A 23 24.10 -11.27 25.64
C MET A 23 23.49 -11.02 27.03
N PHE A 24 22.29 -11.53 27.32
CA PHE A 24 21.70 -11.39 28.65
C PHE A 24 22.45 -12.17 29.73
N GLN A 25 22.97 -13.36 29.41
CA GLN A 25 23.83 -14.07 30.35
C GLN A 25 25.12 -13.29 30.67
N LEU A 26 25.75 -12.68 29.66
CA LEU A 26 26.93 -11.84 29.84
C LEU A 26 26.64 -10.61 30.72
N LEU A 27 25.39 -10.13 30.71
CA LEU A 27 24.91 -9.06 31.59
C LEU A 27 24.54 -9.55 33.00
N GLY A 28 24.77 -10.82 33.33
CA GLY A 28 24.59 -11.40 34.66
C GLY A 28 23.20 -11.99 34.93
N PHE A 29 22.38 -12.18 33.89
CA PHE A 29 21.07 -12.83 34.05
C PHE A 29 21.24 -14.34 34.23
N GLU A 30 20.50 -14.92 35.18
CA GLU A 30 20.35 -16.37 35.27
C GLU A 30 19.69 -16.92 33.99
N SER A 31 20.00 -18.17 33.63
CA SER A 31 19.58 -18.78 32.36
C SER A 31 18.09 -18.65 32.07
N ILE A 32 17.22 -18.96 33.03
CA ILE A 32 15.76 -18.84 32.85
C ILE A 32 15.36 -17.37 32.62
N SER A 33 15.93 -16.45 33.39
CA SER A 33 15.66 -15.01 33.27
C SER A 33 16.13 -14.44 31.94
N ALA A 34 17.33 -14.84 31.48
CA ALA A 34 17.87 -14.46 30.17
C ALA A 34 16.96 -14.92 29.03
N GLY A 35 16.42 -16.15 29.12
CA GLY A 35 15.45 -16.69 28.17
C GLY A 35 14.16 -15.86 28.12
N ILE A 36 13.60 -15.53 29.29
CA ILE A 36 12.39 -14.70 29.40
C ILE A 36 12.64 -13.29 28.82
N ALA A 37 13.80 -12.68 29.11
CA ALA A 37 14.16 -11.36 28.61
C ALA A 37 14.28 -11.34 27.07
N ALA A 38 15.01 -12.30 26.51
CA ALA A 38 15.16 -12.44 25.06
C ALA A 38 13.79 -12.65 24.37
N GLN A 39 12.94 -13.50 24.94
CA GLN A 39 11.60 -13.76 24.40
C GLN A 39 10.68 -12.55 24.49
N SER A 40 10.76 -11.79 25.59
CA SER A 40 9.98 -10.57 25.77
C SER A 40 10.33 -9.53 24.70
N ILE A 41 11.61 -9.39 24.35
CA ILE A 41 12.04 -8.53 23.25
C ILE A 41 11.48 -9.00 21.90
N LEU A 42 11.54 -10.31 21.61
CA LEU A 42 10.96 -10.84 20.38
C LEU A 42 9.46 -10.53 20.28
N ILE A 43 8.74 -10.70 21.38
CA ILE A 43 7.31 -10.36 21.46
C ILE A 43 7.10 -8.88 21.17
N LEU A 44 7.87 -7.97 21.78
CA LEU A 44 7.79 -6.53 21.52
C LEU A 44 8.08 -6.18 20.05
N ILE A 45 9.04 -6.84 19.42
CA ILE A 45 9.34 -6.66 17.99
C ILE A 45 8.15 -7.09 17.13
N ILE A 46 7.52 -8.23 17.44
CA ILE A 46 6.33 -8.70 16.72
C ILE A 46 5.16 -7.73 16.90
N PHE A 47 4.96 -7.21 18.12
CA PHE A 47 3.95 -6.19 18.38
C PHE A 47 4.22 -4.91 17.58
N ALA A 48 5.46 -4.41 17.57
CA ALA A 48 5.84 -3.24 16.79
C ALA A 48 5.62 -3.46 15.28
N TRP A 49 5.99 -4.63 14.75
CA TRP A 49 5.76 -4.98 13.36
C TRP A 49 4.26 -5.04 13.03
N THR A 50 3.46 -5.67 13.88
CA THR A 50 2.01 -5.75 13.71
C THR A 50 1.34 -4.39 13.80
N ALA A 51 1.72 -3.58 14.79
CA ALA A 51 1.25 -2.20 14.95
C ALA A 51 1.60 -1.33 13.73
N SER A 52 2.80 -1.51 13.15
CA SER A 52 3.19 -0.85 11.90
C SER A 52 2.27 -1.22 10.73
N TYR A 53 1.82 -2.48 10.64
CA TYR A 53 0.82 -2.86 9.65
C TYR A 53 -0.52 -2.13 9.89
N LEU A 54 -1.04 -2.16 11.12
CA LEU A 54 -2.29 -1.48 11.47
C LEU A 54 -2.22 0.03 11.21
N PHE A 55 -1.10 0.67 11.55
CA PHE A 55 -0.89 2.09 11.31
C PHE A 55 -0.95 2.44 9.83
N ARG A 56 -0.31 1.66 8.94
CA ARG A 56 -0.37 1.88 7.49
C ARG A 56 -1.78 1.72 6.92
N VAL A 57 -2.55 0.78 7.47
CA VAL A 57 -3.95 0.59 7.09
C VAL A 57 -4.77 1.80 7.49
N PHE A 58 -4.65 2.24 8.75
CA PHE A 58 -5.38 3.39 9.27
C PHE A 58 -5.00 4.70 8.55
N SER A 59 -3.70 4.90 8.28
CA SER A 59 -3.21 6.11 7.62
C SER A 59 -3.48 6.14 6.11
N GLY A 60 -4.05 5.06 5.53
CA GLY A 60 -4.30 4.97 4.10
C GLY A 60 -3.06 4.92 3.22
N ASN A 61 -1.86 4.72 3.80
CA ASN A 61 -0.58 4.63 3.09
C ASN A 61 -0.44 3.24 2.42
N MET A 62 -1.39 2.92 1.56
CA MET A 62 -1.43 1.67 0.81
C MET A 62 -1.13 1.95 -0.66
N THR A 63 -0.10 1.28 -1.16
CA THR A 63 0.38 1.45 -2.54
C THR A 63 -0.73 1.23 -3.58
N PHE A 64 -1.70 0.35 -3.32
CA PHE A 64 -2.82 0.13 -4.24
C PHE A 64 -3.71 1.38 -4.39
N MET A 65 -4.00 2.09 -3.30
CA MET A 65 -4.85 3.29 -3.34
C MET A 65 -4.16 4.41 -4.10
N GLU A 66 -2.85 4.58 -3.89
CA GLU A 66 -2.03 5.52 -4.65
C GLU A 66 -1.91 5.14 -6.13
N GLN A 67 -1.69 3.85 -6.43
CA GLN A 67 -1.64 3.35 -7.80
C GLN A 67 -2.96 3.60 -8.52
N ARG A 68 -4.09 3.31 -7.87
CA ARG A 68 -5.42 3.55 -8.41
C ARG A 68 -5.68 5.02 -8.67
N LYS A 69 -5.30 5.90 -7.73
CA LYS A 69 -5.41 7.36 -7.89
C LYS A 69 -4.58 7.83 -9.08
N ARG A 70 -3.30 7.48 -9.15
CA ARG A 70 -2.42 7.86 -10.27
C ARG A 70 -2.91 7.34 -11.62
N TYR A 71 -3.38 6.09 -11.68
CA TYR A 71 -3.90 5.52 -12.91
C TYR A 71 -5.15 6.25 -13.39
N ARG A 72 -6.08 6.54 -12.48
CA ARG A 72 -7.28 7.33 -12.78
C ARG A 72 -6.93 8.72 -13.29
N GLU A 73 -6.05 9.43 -12.59
CA GLU A 73 -5.63 10.78 -13.00
C GLU A 73 -4.94 10.79 -14.37
N ALA A 74 -4.09 9.79 -14.67
CA ALA A 74 -3.46 9.67 -15.96
C ALA A 74 -4.45 9.34 -17.08
N TYR A 75 -5.39 8.42 -16.81
CA TYR A 75 -6.42 8.02 -17.76
C TYR A 75 -7.41 9.16 -18.06
N GLU A 76 -7.88 9.88 -17.03
CA GLU A 76 -8.77 11.03 -17.18
C GLU A 76 -8.12 12.10 -18.07
N LYS A 77 -6.86 12.47 -17.82
CA LYS A 77 -6.14 13.44 -18.66
C LYS A 77 -6.04 13.01 -20.12
N LEU A 78 -5.66 11.76 -20.38
CA LEU A 78 -5.55 11.23 -21.74
C LEU A 78 -6.90 11.15 -22.45
N THR A 79 -7.96 10.89 -21.69
CA THR A 79 -9.33 10.80 -22.23
C THR A 79 -9.86 12.18 -22.56
N ASP A 80 -9.69 13.15 -21.66
CA ASP A 80 -10.09 14.55 -21.88
C ASP A 80 -9.39 15.14 -23.10
N GLU A 81 -8.08 14.90 -23.25
CA GLU A 81 -7.31 15.36 -24.41
C GLU A 81 -7.84 14.74 -25.71
N LYS A 82 -8.10 13.43 -25.74
CA LYS A 82 -8.65 12.74 -26.92
C LYS A 82 -10.08 13.16 -27.25
N ILE A 83 -10.93 13.34 -26.24
CA ILE A 83 -12.31 13.82 -26.44
C ILE A 83 -12.26 15.21 -27.04
N ARG A 84 -11.39 16.08 -26.52
CA ARG A 84 -11.20 17.43 -27.04
C ARG A 84 -10.65 17.46 -28.46
N GLU A 85 -9.64 16.66 -28.78
CA GLU A 85 -9.10 16.54 -30.14
C GLU A 85 -10.19 16.08 -31.12
N LYS A 86 -10.96 15.05 -30.75
CA LYS A 86 -12.10 14.58 -31.55
C LYS A 86 -13.15 15.67 -31.73
N PHE A 87 -13.44 16.42 -30.68
CA PHE A 87 -14.39 17.52 -30.74
C PHE A 87 -13.91 18.63 -31.66
N GLU A 88 -12.65 19.06 -31.55
CA GLU A 88 -12.08 20.10 -32.38
C GLU A 88 -12.02 19.70 -33.87
N ALA A 89 -11.78 18.41 -34.16
CA ALA A 89 -11.74 17.84 -35.51
C ALA A 89 -13.11 17.65 -36.20
N MET A 90 -14.23 17.72 -35.46
CA MET A 90 -15.57 17.64 -36.03
C MET A 90 -15.93 18.91 -36.82
N THR A 91 -16.80 18.78 -37.83
CA THR A 91 -17.37 19.91 -38.56
C THR A 91 -18.32 20.73 -37.66
N ASP A 92 -18.60 21.97 -38.04
CA ASP A 92 -19.45 22.86 -37.24
C ASP A 92 -20.90 22.33 -37.12
N ASP A 93 -21.42 21.70 -38.18
CA ASP A 93 -22.75 21.08 -38.17
C ASP A 93 -22.81 19.90 -37.19
N GLU A 94 -21.81 19.00 -37.21
CA GLU A 94 -21.70 17.87 -36.28
C GLU A 94 -21.57 18.33 -34.82
N LYS A 95 -20.78 19.39 -34.55
CA LYS A 95 -20.65 19.97 -33.22
C LYS A 95 -21.99 20.49 -32.69
N ASN A 96 -22.75 21.20 -33.53
CA ASN A 96 -24.05 21.75 -33.15
C ASN A 96 -25.07 20.66 -32.86
N GLU A 97 -25.09 19.59 -33.66
CA GLU A 97 -25.94 18.42 -33.41
C GLU A 97 -25.58 17.72 -32.09
N LEU A 98 -24.28 17.52 -31.83
CA LEU A 98 -23.80 16.91 -30.60
C LEU A 98 -24.17 17.74 -29.36
N LEU A 99 -23.98 19.06 -29.40
CA LEU A 99 -24.34 19.96 -28.31
C LEU A 99 -25.84 19.93 -28.03
N LYS A 100 -26.66 19.86 -29.08
CA LYS A 100 -28.11 19.72 -28.94
C LYS A 100 -28.50 18.40 -28.27
N SER A 101 -27.88 17.28 -28.65
CA SER A 101 -28.15 15.98 -28.00
C SER A 101 -27.78 15.95 -26.51
N VAL A 102 -26.68 16.62 -26.12
CA VAL A 102 -26.26 16.72 -24.72
C VAL A 102 -27.23 17.58 -23.91
N GLU A 103 -27.73 18.66 -24.49
CA GLU A 103 -28.75 19.51 -23.86
C GLU A 103 -30.06 18.75 -23.67
N GLU A 104 -30.54 18.02 -24.68
CA GLU A 104 -31.73 17.17 -24.60
C GLU A 104 -31.60 16.08 -23.52
N GLU A 105 -30.46 15.38 -23.45
CA GLU A 105 -30.20 14.36 -22.42
C GLU A 105 -30.12 14.97 -21.00
N SER A 106 -29.58 16.18 -20.87
CA SER A 106 -29.49 16.88 -19.58
C SER A 106 -30.85 17.30 -19.02
N ILE A 107 -31.82 17.57 -19.91
CA ILE A 107 -33.19 17.95 -19.55
C ILE A 107 -33.99 16.70 -19.13
N GLU A 108 -33.76 15.54 -19.75
CA GLU A 108 -34.47 14.29 -19.45
C GLU A 108 -34.06 13.65 -18.10
N GLN A 109 -32.89 14.02 -17.56
CA GLN A 109 -32.41 13.52 -16.25
C GLN A 109 -32.84 14.39 -15.04
N THR A 110 -33.55 15.50 -15.26
CA THR A 110 -34.13 16.39 -14.23
C THR A 110 -35.61 16.13 -14.00
#